data_AF-A0A6N8B251-F1
#
_entry.id   AF-A0A6N8B251-F1
#
_cell.length_a   1.000
_cell.length_b   1.000
_cell.length_c   1.000
_cell.angle_alpha   90.00
_cell.angle_beta   90.00
_cell.angle_gamma   90.00
#
_symmetry.space_group_name_H-M   'P 1'
#
loop_
_entity.id
_entity.type
_entity.pdbx_description
1 polymer ?
#
loop_
_entity_poly.entity_id
_entity_poly.type
_entity_poly.pdbx_seq_one_letter_code
_entity_poly.pdbx_strand_id
1 'polypeptide(L)'
;MSNEMTQQEYLSALIETYRGYKATPPQLELKDEQSLLKDVVSSAIRFAESEQVMQQLSEELFKCQKGECSFQQQVELTEKQMPEVLNAKMTAAAYLMKIISNEKRGINVEFTQ
;
A
#
# COMPACT_ATOMS: atom_id res chain seq x y z
N MET A 1 19.86 4.94 5.15
CA MET A 1 19.59 3.86 6.10
C MET A 1 18.41 4.13 7.05
N SER A 2 18.05 5.38 7.37
CA SER A 2 16.85 5.67 8.19
C SER A 2 15.52 5.52 7.43
N ASN A 3 15.43 6.01 6.19
CA ASN A 3 14.15 6.13 5.48
C ASN A 3 13.47 4.79 5.12
N GLU A 4 14.24 3.78 4.70
CA GLU A 4 13.70 2.48 4.26
C GLU A 4 13.10 1.64 5.40
N MET A 5 13.68 1.72 6.61
CA MET A 5 13.12 1.04 7.79
C MET A 5 11.80 1.69 8.20
N THR A 6 11.72 3.02 8.12
CA THR A 6 10.49 3.78 8.34
C THR A 6 9.42 3.43 7.28
N GLN A 7 9.80 3.20 6.02
CA GLN A 7 8.87 2.73 5.00
C GLN A 7 8.33 1.32 5.29
N GLN A 8 9.16 0.39 5.76
CA GLN A 8 8.71 -0.94 6.16
C GLN A 8 7.75 -0.90 7.34
N GLU A 9 8.04 -0.09 8.35
CA GLU A 9 7.14 0.15 9.49
C GLU A 9 5.81 0.77 9.03
N TYR A 10 5.85 1.71 8.08
CA TYR A 10 4.65 2.30 7.49
C TYR A 10 3.80 1.27 6.72
N LEU A 11 4.42 0.46 5.88
CA LEU A 11 3.74 -0.64 5.16
C LEU A 11 3.15 -1.66 6.14
N SER A 12 3.82 -1.94 7.26
CA SER A 12 3.28 -2.80 8.31
C SER A 12 2.04 -2.20 8.96
N ALA A 13 2.04 -0.89 9.25
CA ALA A 13 0.87 -0.21 9.80
C ALA A 13 -0.32 -0.22 8.82
N LEU A 14 -0.07 -0.10 7.51
CA LEU A 14 -1.11 -0.24 6.49
C LEU A 14 -1.69 -1.66 6.46
N ILE A 15 -0.85 -2.70 6.53
CA ILE A 15 -1.32 -4.09 6.57
C ILE A 15 -2.25 -4.32 7.76
N GLU A 16 -1.86 -3.87 8.95
CA GLU A 16 -2.69 -3.99 10.16
C GLU A 16 -4.00 -3.19 10.02
N THR A 17 -3.94 -2.01 9.40
CA THR A 17 -5.12 -1.19 9.11
C THR A 17 -6.08 -1.89 8.16
N TYR A 18 -5.59 -2.47 7.05
CA TYR A 18 -6.42 -3.21 6.09
C TYR A 18 -7.00 -4.50 6.68
N ARG A 19 -6.42 -5.04 7.74
CA ARG A 19 -6.98 -6.15 8.53
C ARG A 19 -8.07 -5.71 9.52
N GLY A 20 -8.30 -4.41 9.67
CA GLY A 20 -9.27 -3.83 10.60
C GLY A 20 -8.71 -3.46 11.97
N TYR A 21 -7.39 -3.49 12.17
CA TYR A 21 -6.77 -3.05 13.41
C TYR A 21 -6.45 -1.55 13.36
N LYS A 22 -6.50 -0.89 14.53
CA LYS A 22 -6.01 0.48 14.66
C LYS A 22 -4.49 0.46 14.78
N ALA A 23 -3.80 0.92 13.74
CA ALA A 23 -2.36 1.09 13.74
C ALA A 23 -1.97 2.57 13.69
N THR A 24 -0.82 2.90 14.28
CA THR A 24 -0.23 4.23 14.18
C THR A 24 0.98 4.13 13.25
N PRO A 25 1.00 4.82 12.11
CA PRO A 25 2.14 4.80 11.21
C PRO A 25 3.31 5.58 11.82
N PRO A 26 4.55 5.24 11.48
CA PRO A 26 5.67 6.15 11.73
C PRO A 26 5.48 7.42 10.88
N GLN A 27 6.12 8.50 11.31
CA GLN A 27 6.04 9.76 10.58
C GLN A 27 6.95 9.72 9.35
N LEU A 28 6.36 9.85 8.17
CA LEU A 28 7.06 10.04 6.90
C LEU A 28 6.93 11.49 6.46
N GLU A 29 7.87 11.96 5.65
CA GLU A 29 7.70 13.19 4.90
C GLU A 29 6.50 13.01 3.93
N LEU A 30 5.69 14.06 3.77
CA LEU A 30 4.43 13.99 3.00
C LEU A 30 4.65 13.43 1.58
N LYS A 31 5.77 13.79 0.95
CA LYS A 31 6.11 13.30 -0.39
C LYS A 31 6.37 11.80 -0.42
N ASP A 32 7.04 11.28 0.60
CA ASP A 32 7.40 9.86 0.72
C ASP A 32 6.15 9.04 1.06
N GLU A 33 5.31 9.54 1.97
CA GLU A 33 3.99 8.95 2.26
C GLU A 33 3.14 8.84 0.98
N GLN A 34 2.96 9.95 0.26
CA GLN A 34 2.14 9.95 -0.95
C GLN A 34 2.72 9.04 -2.04
N SER A 35 4.04 8.97 -2.18
CA SER A 35 4.67 8.06 -3.14
C SER A 35 4.39 6.61 -2.77
N LEU A 36 4.63 6.24 -1.51
CA LEU A 36 4.47 4.88 -1.02
C LEU A 36 3.01 4.41 -1.12
N LEU A 37 2.05 5.28 -0.81
CA LEU A 37 0.63 4.97 -0.96
C LEU A 37 0.22 4.78 -2.43
N LYS A 38 0.74 5.61 -3.36
CA LYS A 38 0.52 5.40 -4.80
C LYS A 38 1.08 4.05 -5.26
N ASP A 39 2.25 3.67 -4.78
CA ASP A 39 2.87 2.39 -5.10
C ASP A 39 2.03 1.23 -4.58
N VAL A 40 1.50 1.31 -3.35
CA VAL A 40 0.58 0.32 -2.77
C VAL A 40 -0.68 0.20 -3.61
N VAL A 41 -1.37 1.31 -3.90
CA VAL A 41 -2.65 1.28 -4.62
C VAL A 41 -2.46 0.84 -6.08
N SER A 42 -1.40 1.29 -6.76
CA SER A 42 -1.13 0.84 -8.13
C SER A 42 -0.77 -0.65 -8.18
N SER A 43 -0.01 -1.14 -7.20
CA SER A 43 0.33 -2.57 -7.10
C SER A 43 -0.90 -3.41 -6.76
N ALA A 44 -1.82 -2.89 -5.95
CA ALA A 44 -3.07 -3.58 -5.59
C ALA A 44 -3.92 -3.93 -6.81
N ILE A 45 -3.90 -3.11 -7.87
CA ILE A 45 -4.63 -3.40 -9.12
C ILE A 45 -4.22 -4.76 -9.70
N ARG A 46 -2.94 -5.15 -9.58
CA ARG A 46 -2.46 -6.47 -10.06
C ARG A 46 -2.97 -7.66 -9.25
N PHE A 47 -3.42 -7.42 -8.03
CA PHE A 47 -3.96 -8.43 -7.12
C PHE A 47 -5.50 -8.42 -7.08
N ALA A 48 -6.14 -7.59 -7.91
CA ALA A 48 -7.59 -7.53 -8.01
C ALA A 48 -8.11 -8.74 -8.81
N GLU A 49 -9.08 -9.46 -8.23
CA GLU A 49 -9.67 -10.65 -8.86
C GLU A 49 -10.94 -10.33 -9.68
N SER A 50 -11.46 -9.10 -9.60
CA SER A 50 -12.66 -8.68 -10.32
C SER A 50 -12.52 -7.28 -10.93
N GLU A 51 -13.27 -7.02 -12.00
CA GLU A 51 -13.32 -5.71 -12.66
C GLU A 51 -13.80 -4.61 -11.71
N GLN A 52 -14.77 -4.93 -10.84
CA GLN A 52 -15.26 -4.00 -9.81
C GLN A 52 -14.14 -3.58 -8.84
N VAL A 53 -13.31 -4.53 -8.39
CA VAL A 53 -12.17 -4.24 -7.50
C VAL A 53 -11.12 -3.41 -8.25
N MET A 54 -10.80 -3.77 -9.49
CA MET A 54 -9.88 -2.99 -10.33
C MET A 54 -10.36 -1.55 -10.53
N GLN A 55 -11.65 -1.36 -10.78
CA GLN A 55 -12.23 -0.03 -10.94
C GLN A 55 -12.10 0.80 -9.66
N GLN A 56 -12.48 0.26 -8.50
CA GLN A 56 -12.36 0.97 -7.22
C GLN A 56 -10.91 1.36 -6.90
N LEU A 57 -9.95 0.45 -7.14
CA LEU A 57 -8.54 0.73 -6.94
C LEU A 57 -8.01 1.77 -7.93
N SER A 58 -8.50 1.77 -9.18
CA SER A 58 -8.11 2.75 -10.20
C SER A 58 -8.63 4.16 -9.89
N GLU A 59 -9.87 4.25 -9.40
CA GLU A 59 -10.45 5.51 -8.93
C GLU A 59 -9.68 6.07 -7.72
N GLU A 60 -9.28 5.19 -6.81
CA GLU A 60 -8.44 5.57 -5.68
C GLU A 60 -7.05 6.01 -6.13
N LEU A 61 -6.40 5.29 -7.06
CA LEU A 61 -5.11 5.67 -7.61
C LEU A 61 -5.16 7.06 -8.23
N PHE A 62 -6.23 7.38 -8.95
CA PHE A 62 -6.45 8.70 -9.53
C PHE A 62 -6.55 9.80 -8.45
N LYS A 63 -7.22 9.54 -7.32
CA LYS A 63 -7.23 10.45 -6.17
C LYS A 63 -5.83 10.60 -5.56
N CYS A 64 -5.09 9.50 -5.43
CA CYS A 64 -3.71 9.53 -4.96
C CYS A 64 -2.81 10.40 -5.84
N GLN A 65 -2.99 10.34 -7.17
CA GLN A 65 -2.24 11.18 -8.11
C GLN A 65 -2.51 12.67 -7.92
N LYS A 66 -3.72 13.04 -7.47
CA LYS A 66 -4.09 14.42 -7.13
C LYS A 66 -3.63 14.88 -5.74
N GLY A 67 -2.94 14.02 -4.98
CA GLY A 67 -2.53 14.31 -3.61
C GLY A 67 -3.63 14.08 -2.57
N GLU A 68 -4.76 13.51 -2.97
CA GLU A 68 -5.87 13.13 -2.09
C GLU A 68 -5.65 11.69 -1.57
N CYS A 69 -4.46 11.44 -1.03
CA CYS A 69 -4.12 10.18 -0.39
C CYS A 69 -3.20 10.40 0.81
N SER A 70 -3.62 9.88 1.96
CA SER A 70 -2.89 9.86 3.22
C SER A 70 -3.25 8.61 4.01
N PHE A 71 -2.45 8.29 5.03
CA PHE A 71 -2.75 7.19 5.93
C PHE A 71 -4.15 7.30 6.54
N GLN A 72 -4.53 8.51 6.98
CA GLN A 72 -5.82 8.76 7.60
C GLN A 72 -6.98 8.47 6.63
N GLN A 73 -6.82 8.84 5.36
CA GLN A 73 -7.81 8.51 4.33
C GLN A 73 -7.89 7.01 4.08
N GLN A 74 -6.76 6.28 4.13
CA GLN A 74 -6.78 4.81 4.04
C GLN A 74 -7.55 4.18 5.20
N VAL A 75 -7.36 4.67 6.43
CA VAL A 75 -8.14 4.23 7.60
C VAL A 75 -9.63 4.43 7.37
N GLU A 76 -10.05 5.61 6.92
CA GLU A 76 -11.47 5.90 6.66
C GLU A 76 -12.07 5.06 5.52
N LEU A 77 -11.25 4.68 4.53
CA LEU A 77 -11.68 3.81 3.43
C LEU A 77 -11.88 2.37 3.88
N THR A 78 -11.16 1.90 4.91
CA THR A 78 -11.30 0.51 5.40
C THR A 78 -12.71 0.17 5.86
N GLU A 79 -13.46 1.15 6.37
CA GLU A 79 -14.85 0.95 6.81
C GLU A 79 -15.85 0.82 5.64
N LYS A 80 -15.47 1.28 4.45
CA LYS A 80 -16.36 1.41 3.27
C LYS A 80 -16.02 0.43 2.15
N GLN A 81 -14.78 -0.06 2.12
CA GLN A 81 -14.27 -0.90 1.05
C GLN A 81 -14.61 -2.38 1.25
N MET A 82 -14.81 -3.07 0.15
CA MET A 82 -15.10 -4.51 0.16
C MET A 82 -13.86 -5.29 0.62
N PRO A 83 -14.04 -6.46 1.27
CA PRO A 83 -12.92 -7.30 1.70
C PRO A 83 -11.91 -7.61 0.60
N GLU A 84 -12.36 -7.79 -0.64
CA GLU A 84 -11.51 -8.04 -1.81
C GLU A 84 -10.56 -6.87 -2.11
N VAL A 85 -11.04 -5.63 -2.00
CA VAL A 85 -10.21 -4.42 -2.17
C VAL A 85 -9.15 -4.33 -1.08
N LEU A 86 -9.54 -4.58 0.17
CA LEU A 86 -8.63 -4.57 1.32
C LEU A 86 -7.57 -5.67 1.20
N ASN A 87 -7.96 -6.87 0.76
CA ASN A 87 -7.03 -7.97 0.52
C ASN A 87 -6.02 -7.67 -0.59
N ALA A 88 -6.46 -7.05 -1.68
CA ALA A 88 -5.57 -6.63 -2.76
C ALA A 88 -4.54 -5.60 -2.26
N LYS A 89 -4.98 -4.60 -1.47
CA LYS A 89 -4.09 -3.59 -0.86
C LYS A 89 -3.13 -4.18 0.18
N MET A 90 -3.62 -5.09 1.02
CA MET A 90 -2.78 -5.80 1.99
C MET A 90 -1.69 -6.62 1.28
N THR A 91 -2.06 -7.35 0.23
CA THR A 91 -1.13 -8.14 -0.57
C THR A 91 -0.09 -7.26 -1.26
N ALA A 92 -0.52 -6.12 -1.80
CA ALA A 92 0.38 -5.12 -2.38
C ALA A 92 1.36 -4.53 -1.37
N ALA A 93 0.89 -4.15 -0.18
CA ALA A 93 1.75 -3.62 0.88
C ALA A 93 2.78 -4.65 1.34
N ALA A 94 2.38 -5.92 1.50
CA ALA A 94 3.30 -7.01 1.82
C ALA A 94 4.31 -7.28 0.68
N TYR A 95 3.87 -7.19 -0.57
CA TYR A 95 4.72 -7.31 -1.74
C TYR A 95 5.79 -6.21 -1.80
N LEU A 96 5.41 -4.95 -1.60
CA LEU A 96 6.36 -3.83 -1.55
C LEU A 96 7.34 -3.96 -0.37
N MET A 97 6.85 -4.39 0.80
CA MET A 97 7.71 -4.63 1.95
C MET A 97 8.79 -5.69 1.64
N LYS A 98 8.41 -6.75 0.91
CA LYS A 98 9.34 -7.77 0.43
C LYS A 98 10.36 -7.20 -0.56
N ILE A 99 9.95 -6.34 -1.50
CA ILE A 99 10.86 -5.68 -2.46
C ILE A 99 11.90 -4.86 -1.69
N ILE A 100 11.47 -3.96 -0.81
CA ILE A 100 12.38 -3.10 -0.03
C ILE A 100 13.34 -3.95 0.80
N SER A 101 12.86 -5.06 1.37
CA SER A 101 13.70 -6.00 2.14
C SER A 101 14.72 -6.74 1.26
N ASN A 102 14.35 -7.10 0.02
CA ASN A 102 15.21 -7.79 -0.91
C ASN A 102 16.27 -6.88 -1.53
N GLU A 103 15.92 -5.63 -1.85
CA GLU A 103 16.87 -4.59 -2.27
C GLU A 103 17.97 -4.40 -1.22
N LYS A 104 17.60 -4.35 0.07
CA LYS A 104 18.55 -4.32 1.19
C LYS A 104 19.50 -5.53 1.22
N ARG A 105 19.05 -6.70 0.77
CA ARG A 105 19.84 -7.94 0.77
C ARG A 105 20.68 -8.11 -0.50
N GLY A 106 20.59 -7.18 -1.46
CA GLY A 106 21.24 -7.31 -2.77
C GLY A 106 20.65 -8.45 -3.63
N ILE A 107 19.42 -8.86 -3.36
CA ILE A 107 18.74 -9.95 -4.06
C ILE A 107 17.91 -9.33 -5.19
N ASN A 108 18.31 -9.55 -6.45
CA ASN A 108 17.48 -9.21 -7.60
C ASN A 108 16.24 -10.10 -7.60
N VAL A 109 15.08 -9.46 -7.51
CA VAL A 109 13.78 -10.15 -7.46
C VAL A 109 13.28 -10.33 -8.90
N GLU A 110 13.81 -11.33 -9.61
CA GLU A 110 13.21 -11.78 -10.86
C GLU A 110 12.11 -12.79 -10.54
N PHE A 111 10.87 -12.48 -10.91
CA PHE A 111 9.81 -13.47 -10.97
C PHE A 111 9.28 -13.56 -12.40
N THR A 112 9.54 -14.70 -13.02
CA THR A 112 8.92 -15.15 -14.28
C THR A 112 7.42 -15.29 -14.10
N GLN A 113 6.67 -14.76 -15.06
CA GLN A 113 5.21 -14.90 -15.21
C GLN A 113 4.81 -16.34 -15.47
#